data_AF-A0A6M3M1R7-F1
#
_entry.id   AF-A0A6M3M1R7-F1
#
_cell.length_a   1.000
_cell.length_b   1.000
_cell.length_c   1.000
_cell.angle_alpha   90.00
_cell.angle_beta   90.00
_cell.angle_gamma   90.00
#
_symmetry.space_group_name_H-M   'P 1'
#
loop_
_entity.id
_entity.type
_entity.pdbx_description
1 polymer ?
#
loop_
_entity_poly.entity_id
_entity_poly.type
_entity_poly.pdbx_seq_one_letter_code
_entity_poly.pdbx_strand_id
1 'polypeptide(L)'
;VARWKNGWITEEEVRSELATLGMPPDRVEEMIQTKIKPVGPERVEGEKNLTKAEIYAGVKKGVISWDDGLELLQDLGYDADEAEFILRVRVGALEGSPDTFMEFKEWTQKYKQAMGLKANIPPAELLEAGKALREAEAALKEAEEKKGKGKADTALYKAVSDATYRYKQLLAKFKET
;
A
#
# COMPACT_ATOMS: atom_id res chain seq x y z
N VAL A 1 3.38 -40.07 -16.45
CA VAL A 1 3.71 -38.62 -16.34
C VAL A 1 2.56 -37.69 -16.73
N ALA A 2 1.61 -38.08 -17.61
CA ALA A 2 0.42 -37.26 -17.89
C ALA A 2 -0.49 -37.06 -16.67
N ARG A 3 -0.72 -38.10 -15.85
CA ARG A 3 -1.57 -38.03 -14.64
C ARG A 3 -1.01 -37.10 -13.56
N TRP A 4 0.29 -37.14 -13.31
CA TRP A 4 0.99 -36.20 -12.43
C TRP A 4 0.87 -34.76 -12.93
N LYS A 5 1.16 -34.53 -14.22
CA LYS A 5 1.06 -33.21 -14.85
C LYS A 5 -0.38 -32.63 -14.83
N ASN A 6 -1.39 -33.49 -14.70
CA ASN A 6 -2.80 -33.09 -14.60
C ASN A 6 -3.30 -33.03 -13.14
N GLY A 7 -2.44 -33.23 -12.14
CA GLY A 7 -2.79 -33.17 -10.72
C GLY A 7 -3.67 -34.32 -10.21
N TRP A 8 -3.75 -35.44 -10.92
CA TRP A 8 -4.66 -36.55 -10.58
C TRP A 8 -4.07 -37.56 -9.58
N ILE A 9 -2.76 -37.49 -9.34
CA ILE A 9 -2.02 -38.37 -8.44
C ILE A 9 -1.00 -37.55 -7.65
N THR A 10 -0.76 -37.96 -6.42
CA THR A 10 0.20 -37.38 -5.48
C THR A 10 1.61 -37.92 -5.70
N GLU A 11 2.63 -37.29 -5.11
CA GLU A 11 4.03 -37.70 -5.27
C GLU A 11 4.26 -39.12 -4.72
N GLU A 12 3.59 -39.45 -3.61
CA GLU A 12 3.63 -40.77 -3.00
C GLU A 12 3.01 -41.83 -3.92
N GLU A 13 1.91 -41.50 -4.61
CA GLU A 13 1.29 -42.38 -5.59
C GLU A 13 2.18 -42.56 -6.84
N VAL A 14 2.85 -41.49 -7.30
CA VAL A 14 3.86 -41.59 -8.37
C VAL A 14 5.01 -42.50 -7.94
N ARG A 15 5.53 -42.34 -6.72
CA ARG A 15 6.61 -43.17 -6.18
C ARG A 15 6.18 -44.64 -6.11
N SER A 16 4.95 -44.92 -5.68
CA SER A 16 4.38 -46.26 -5.59
C SER A 16 4.16 -46.93 -6.96
N GLU A 17 3.65 -46.18 -7.96
CA GLU A 17 3.48 -46.69 -9.33
C GLU A 17 4.84 -47.03 -9.95
N LEU A 18 5.84 -46.14 -9.79
CA LEU A 18 7.18 -46.35 -10.34
C LEU A 18 7.90 -47.52 -9.69
N ALA A 19 7.76 -47.70 -8.37
CA ALA A 19 8.29 -48.86 -7.66
C ALA A 19 7.62 -50.17 -8.12
N THR A 20 6.30 -50.15 -8.35
CA THR A 20 5.54 -51.31 -8.85
C THR A 20 5.95 -51.73 -10.26
N LEU A 21 6.38 -50.76 -11.08
CA LEU A 21 6.96 -51.00 -12.42
C LEU A 21 8.40 -51.53 -12.36
N GLY A 22 8.93 -51.82 -11.17
CA GLY A 22 10.26 -52.39 -10.97
C GLY A 22 11.40 -51.38 -11.06
N MET A 23 11.11 -50.08 -10.96
CA MET A 23 12.15 -49.06 -10.94
C MET A 23 12.90 -49.09 -9.60
N PRO A 24 14.26 -49.11 -9.61
CA PRO A 24 15.05 -49.04 -8.39
C PRO A 24 14.75 -47.73 -7.64
N PRO A 25 14.70 -47.76 -6.29
CA PRO A 25 14.31 -46.60 -5.47
C PRO A 25 15.18 -45.37 -5.73
N ASP A 26 16.49 -45.55 -5.92
CA ASP A 26 17.42 -44.47 -6.23
C ASP A 26 17.09 -43.77 -7.56
N ARG A 27 16.60 -44.53 -8.54
CA ARG A 27 16.21 -44.02 -9.85
C ARG A 27 14.85 -43.32 -9.82
N VAL A 28 13.94 -43.79 -8.96
CA VAL A 28 12.66 -43.11 -8.71
C VAL A 28 12.92 -41.74 -8.12
N GLU A 29 13.80 -41.65 -7.13
CA GLU A 29 14.14 -40.40 -6.44
C GLU A 29 14.81 -39.40 -7.39
N GLU A 30 15.78 -39.84 -8.19
CA GLU A 30 16.39 -39.00 -9.24
C GLU A 30 15.35 -38.49 -10.25
N MET A 31 14.38 -39.34 -10.61
CA MET A 31 13.35 -38.95 -11.57
C MET A 31 12.34 -37.96 -10.97
N ILE A 32 11.98 -38.12 -9.70
CA ILE A 32 11.18 -37.13 -8.97
C ILE A 32 11.94 -35.80 -8.95
N GLN A 33 13.18 -35.76 -8.45
CA GLN A 33 13.94 -34.51 -8.32
C GLN A 33 14.20 -33.79 -9.66
N THR A 34 14.43 -34.53 -10.75
CA THR A 34 14.78 -33.93 -12.04
C THR A 34 13.58 -33.63 -12.94
N LYS A 35 12.44 -34.30 -12.74
CA LYS A 35 11.25 -34.18 -13.62
C LYS A 35 10.04 -33.61 -12.91
N ILE A 36 10.00 -33.66 -11.58
CA ILE A 36 8.97 -33.05 -10.77
C ILE A 36 9.54 -31.77 -10.18
N LYS A 37 9.13 -30.62 -10.75
CA LYS A 37 9.36 -29.34 -10.07
C LYS A 37 8.63 -29.40 -8.72
N PRO A 38 9.19 -28.84 -7.63
CA PRO A 38 8.43 -28.62 -6.41
C PRO A 38 7.26 -27.69 -6.75
N VAL A 39 6.09 -28.27 -6.99
CA VAL A 39 4.85 -27.54 -7.17
C VAL A 39 4.37 -27.27 -5.75
N GLY A 40 4.66 -26.07 -5.23
CA GLY A 40 3.84 -25.52 -4.14
C GLY A 40 2.36 -25.62 -4.57
N PRO A 41 1.42 -25.84 -3.64
CA PRO A 41 0.06 -26.31 -3.93
C PRO A 41 -0.51 -25.61 -5.17
N GLU A 42 -0.76 -26.40 -6.22
CA GLU A 42 -1.34 -25.91 -7.46
C GLU A 42 -2.75 -25.39 -7.13
N ARG A 43 -2.92 -24.06 -7.12
CA ARG A 43 -4.19 -23.41 -6.80
C ARG A 43 -5.27 -23.97 -7.72
N VAL A 44 -6.29 -24.60 -7.13
CA VAL A 44 -7.42 -25.16 -7.87
C VAL A 44 -8.18 -24.01 -8.55
N GLU A 45 -8.52 -24.14 -9.84
CA GLU A 45 -9.37 -23.17 -10.56
C GLU A 45 -10.65 -22.89 -9.74
N GLY A 46 -10.68 -21.72 -9.09
CA GLY A 46 -11.74 -21.35 -8.15
C GLY A 46 -11.23 -20.76 -6.84
N GLU A 47 -9.95 -20.91 -6.51
CA GLU A 47 -9.36 -20.16 -5.40
C GLU A 47 -9.33 -18.66 -5.73
N LYS A 48 -10.00 -17.87 -4.90
CA LYS A 48 -10.02 -16.42 -5.04
C LYS A 48 -8.60 -15.90 -4.88
N ASN A 49 -8.04 -15.35 -5.94
CA ASN A 49 -6.78 -14.63 -5.86
C ASN A 49 -6.92 -13.44 -4.90
N LEU A 50 -5.84 -13.15 -4.18
CA LEU A 50 -5.72 -11.92 -3.41
C LEU A 50 -6.01 -10.73 -4.32
N THR A 51 -6.96 -9.91 -3.90
CA THR A 51 -7.25 -8.64 -4.55
C THR A 51 -6.21 -7.61 -4.13
N LYS A 52 -5.97 -6.61 -4.98
CA LYS A 52 -5.19 -5.41 -4.62
C LYS A 52 -5.62 -4.81 -3.27
N ALA A 53 -6.93 -4.87 -2.96
CA ALA A 53 -7.48 -4.37 -1.72
C ALA A 53 -7.08 -5.17 -0.48
N GLU A 54 -7.05 -6.49 -0.59
CA GLU A 54 -6.59 -7.36 0.48
C GLU A 54 -5.09 -7.21 0.70
N ILE A 55 -4.30 -7.02 -0.36
CA ILE A 55 -2.84 -6.82 -0.26
C ILE A 55 -2.53 -5.55 0.53
N TYR A 56 -2.97 -4.37 0.09
CA TYR A 56 -2.64 -3.13 0.84
C TYR A 56 -3.26 -3.11 2.24
N ALA A 57 -4.37 -3.83 2.48
CA ALA A 57 -4.95 -3.96 3.81
C ALA A 57 -4.10 -4.88 4.71
N GLY A 58 -3.52 -5.94 4.15
CA GLY A 58 -2.56 -6.82 4.82
C GLY A 58 -1.30 -6.07 5.24
N VAL A 59 -0.73 -5.28 4.33
CA VAL A 59 0.44 -4.42 4.63
C VAL A 59 0.08 -3.39 5.72
N LYS A 60 -1.06 -2.71 5.58
CA LYS A 60 -1.53 -1.72 6.57
C LYS A 60 -1.74 -2.30 7.97
N LYS A 61 -2.14 -3.58 8.06
CA LYS A 61 -2.34 -4.29 9.34
C LYS A 61 -1.06 -4.95 9.87
N GLY A 62 0.06 -4.86 9.13
CA GLY A 62 1.33 -5.53 9.47
C GLY A 62 1.27 -7.06 9.36
N VAL A 63 0.31 -7.59 8.60
CA VAL A 63 0.16 -9.05 8.38
C VAL A 63 1.15 -9.55 7.32
N ILE A 64 1.49 -8.69 6.36
CA ILE A 64 2.53 -8.90 5.34
C ILE A 64 3.43 -7.67 5.31
N SER A 65 4.70 -7.84 4.94
CA SER A 65 5.65 -6.72 4.91
C SER A 65 5.40 -5.80 3.73
N TRP A 66 6.08 -4.65 3.72
CA TRP A 66 6.03 -3.71 2.60
C TRP A 66 6.54 -4.35 1.31
N ASP A 67 7.69 -5.02 1.39
CA ASP A 67 8.33 -5.67 0.24
C ASP A 67 7.47 -6.83 -0.28
N ASP A 68 6.87 -7.62 0.61
CA ASP A 68 5.91 -8.67 0.21
C ASP A 68 4.68 -8.06 -0.47
N GLY A 69 4.21 -6.90 0.00
CA GLY A 69 3.12 -6.18 -0.63
C GLY A 69 3.46 -5.69 -2.04
N LEU A 70 4.71 -5.27 -2.27
CA LEU A 70 5.19 -4.85 -3.59
C LEU A 70 5.25 -6.03 -4.55
N GLU A 71 5.78 -7.16 -4.10
CA GLU A 71 5.86 -8.40 -4.89
C GLU A 71 4.46 -8.90 -5.27
N LEU A 72 3.54 -8.97 -4.30
CA LEU A 72 2.16 -9.40 -4.54
C LEU A 72 1.38 -8.48 -5.49
N LEU A 73 1.68 -7.18 -5.49
CA LEU A 73 1.09 -6.27 -6.48
C LEU A 73 1.71 -6.47 -7.87
N GLN A 74 3.02 -6.74 -7.95
CA GLN A 74 3.67 -7.06 -9.22
C GLN A 74 3.15 -8.38 -9.82
N ASP A 75 2.86 -9.38 -8.99
CA ASP A 75 2.21 -10.64 -9.41
C ASP A 75 0.79 -10.43 -9.98
N LEU A 76 0.11 -9.34 -9.57
CA LEU A 76 -1.17 -8.93 -10.15
C LEU A 76 -1.02 -8.13 -11.46
N GLY A 77 0.21 -7.87 -11.90
CA GLY A 77 0.54 -7.19 -13.16
C GLY A 77 0.73 -5.68 -13.04
N TYR A 78 0.89 -5.13 -11.83
CA TYR A 78 1.33 -3.74 -11.65
C TYR A 78 2.84 -3.65 -11.82
N ASP A 79 3.36 -2.60 -12.45
CA ASP A 79 4.79 -2.38 -12.43
C ASP A 79 5.29 -1.94 -11.03
N ALA A 80 6.61 -1.92 -10.83
CA ALA A 80 7.21 -1.61 -9.54
C ALA A 80 6.85 -0.20 -9.03
N ASP A 81 6.81 0.80 -9.92
CA ASP A 81 6.49 2.18 -9.56
C ASP A 81 4.99 2.30 -9.22
N GLU A 82 4.12 1.61 -9.97
CA GLU A 82 2.68 1.51 -9.70
C GLU A 82 2.40 0.81 -8.37
N ALA A 83 3.06 -0.31 -8.10
CA ALA A 83 2.94 -1.06 -6.86
C ALA A 83 3.36 -0.20 -5.65
N GLU A 84 4.48 0.50 -5.77
CA GLU A 84 4.96 1.41 -4.74
C GLU A 84 3.97 2.56 -4.50
N PHE A 85 3.47 3.17 -5.57
CA PHE A 85 2.46 4.22 -5.46
C PHE A 85 1.19 3.72 -4.75
N ILE A 86 0.72 2.51 -5.10
CA ILE A 86 -0.46 1.88 -4.49
C ILE A 86 -0.26 1.72 -2.99
N LEU A 87 0.88 1.17 -2.56
CA LEU A 87 1.16 0.98 -1.14
C LEU A 87 1.33 2.31 -0.43
N ARG A 88 2.10 3.25 -0.96
CA ARG A 88 2.27 4.59 -0.36
C ARG A 88 0.93 5.29 -0.12
N VAL A 89 0.01 5.21 -1.08
CA VAL A 89 -1.30 5.86 -0.94
C VAL A 89 -2.24 5.11 0.02
N ARG A 90 -2.20 3.77 0.03
CA ARG A 90 -3.20 2.95 0.73
C ARG A 90 -2.77 2.50 2.13
N VAL A 91 -1.47 2.33 2.32
CA VAL A 91 -0.81 1.93 3.58
C VAL A 91 -0.38 3.18 4.37
N GLY A 92 -0.04 4.27 3.68
CA GLY A 92 0.46 5.52 4.23
C GLY A 92 -0.40 6.16 5.32
N ALA A 93 -0.16 5.75 6.56
CA ALA A 93 -0.37 6.47 7.81
C ALA A 93 0.79 6.22 8.80
N LEU A 94 1.97 5.86 8.29
CA LEU A 94 3.18 5.65 9.07
C LEU A 94 4.32 6.41 8.36
N GLU A 95 4.84 7.43 9.05
CA GLU A 95 5.92 8.39 8.69
C GLU A 95 6.08 8.78 7.22
N GLY A 96 5.76 10.05 6.91
CA GLY A 96 6.07 10.68 5.63
C GLY A 96 4.90 10.78 4.65
N SER A 97 3.70 10.33 5.01
CA SER A 97 2.49 10.62 4.23
C SER A 97 2.10 12.10 4.34
N PRO A 98 1.52 12.71 3.29
CA PRO A 98 1.09 14.10 3.35
C PRO A 98 0.07 14.32 4.45
N ASP A 99 0.38 15.19 5.39
CA ASP A 99 -0.51 15.55 6.49
C ASP A 99 -1.61 16.50 6.02
N THR A 100 -1.42 17.16 4.88
CA THR A 100 -2.40 18.10 4.32
C THR A 100 -2.65 17.84 2.83
N PHE A 101 -3.83 18.24 2.34
CA PHE A 101 -4.12 18.20 0.92
C PHE A 101 -3.12 19.00 0.08
N MET A 102 -2.55 20.07 0.63
CA MET A 102 -1.58 20.90 -0.09
C MET A 102 -0.22 20.21 -0.23
N GLU A 103 0.23 19.43 0.75
CA GLU A 103 1.41 18.57 0.61
C GLU A 103 1.20 17.47 -0.44
N PHE A 104 0.02 16.85 -0.46
CA PHE A 104 -0.33 15.90 -1.52
C PHE A 104 -0.31 16.58 -2.89
N LYS A 105 -0.83 17.81 -2.98
CA LYS A 105 -0.78 18.61 -4.20
C LYS A 105 0.66 18.94 -4.59
N GLU A 106 1.54 19.27 -3.66
CA GLU A 106 2.97 19.49 -3.92
C GLU A 106 3.62 18.26 -4.57
N TRP A 107 3.37 17.07 -4.02
CA TRP A 107 3.92 15.82 -4.56
C TRP A 107 3.46 15.55 -5.98
N THR A 108 2.16 15.67 -6.26
CA THR A 108 1.62 15.46 -7.61
C THR A 108 2.14 16.49 -8.62
N GLN A 109 2.45 17.71 -8.18
CA GLN A 109 3.00 18.76 -9.03
C GLN A 109 4.48 18.56 -9.29
N LYS A 110 5.26 18.12 -8.30
CA LYS A 110 6.65 17.69 -8.49
C LYS A 110 6.75 16.51 -9.46
N TYR A 111 5.84 15.54 -9.37
CA TYR A 111 5.75 14.45 -10.35
C TYR A 111 5.49 14.96 -11.77
N LYS A 112 4.52 15.88 -11.94
CA LYS A 112 4.29 16.54 -13.24
C LYS A 112 5.53 17.26 -13.77
N GLN A 113 6.24 17.97 -12.90
CA GLN A 113 7.48 18.67 -13.25
C GLN A 113 8.57 17.69 -13.73
N ALA A 114 8.73 16.55 -13.04
CA ALA A 114 9.69 15.51 -13.43
C ALA A 114 9.36 14.89 -14.80
N MET A 115 8.07 14.80 -15.13
CA MET A 115 7.58 14.37 -16.44
C MET A 115 7.67 15.46 -17.52
N GLY A 116 8.27 16.62 -17.23
CA GLY A 116 8.36 17.75 -18.17
C GLY A 116 7.02 18.46 -18.43
N LEU A 117 5.99 18.16 -17.63
CA LEU A 117 4.69 18.80 -17.72
C LEU A 117 4.67 20.10 -16.92
N LYS A 118 3.79 21.04 -17.32
CA LYS A 118 3.58 22.28 -16.56
C LYS A 118 3.09 21.95 -15.15
N ALA A 119 3.88 22.30 -14.15
CA ALA A 119 3.58 22.13 -12.74
C ALA A 119 3.33 23.48 -12.07
N ASN A 120 2.34 23.51 -11.16
CA ASN A 120 2.06 24.64 -10.27
C ASN A 120 2.25 24.15 -8.83
N ILE A 121 3.45 24.37 -8.30
CA ILE A 121 3.86 23.84 -6.99
C ILE A 121 3.35 24.78 -5.90
N PRO A 122 2.59 24.28 -4.90
CA PRO A 122 2.19 25.08 -3.75
C PRO A 122 3.40 25.72 -3.05
N PRO A 123 3.36 27.02 -2.72
CA PRO A 123 4.47 27.66 -2.02
C PRO A 123 4.62 27.10 -0.60
N ALA A 124 5.85 27.10 -0.08
CA ALA A 124 6.15 26.60 1.26
C ALA A 124 5.27 27.23 2.35
N GLU A 125 5.00 28.55 2.28
CA GLU A 125 4.12 29.24 3.22
C GLU A 125 2.71 28.63 3.28
N LEU A 126 2.18 28.15 2.14
CA LEU A 126 0.85 27.54 2.06
C LEU A 126 0.84 26.12 2.65
N LEU A 127 1.94 25.38 2.49
CA LEU A 127 2.12 24.07 3.13
C LEU A 127 2.15 24.22 4.65
N GLU A 128 2.99 25.13 5.15
CA GLU A 128 3.13 25.40 6.59
C GLU A 128 1.84 25.94 7.20
N ALA A 129 1.10 26.82 6.51
CA ALA A 129 -0.20 27.29 6.97
C ALA A 129 -1.25 26.16 7.03
N GLY A 130 -1.18 25.18 6.12
CA GLY A 130 -2.04 23.99 6.15
C GLY A 130 -1.75 23.12 7.37
N LYS A 131 -0.47 22.88 7.68
CA LYS A 131 -0.04 22.12 8.87
C LYS A 131 -0.49 22.81 10.15
N ALA A 132 -0.22 24.11 10.26
CA ALA A 132 -0.62 24.91 11.42
C ALA A 132 -2.14 24.89 11.67
N LEU A 133 -2.96 24.92 10.60
CA LEU A 133 -4.41 24.78 10.72
C LEU A 133 -4.79 23.40 11.26
N ARG A 134 -4.23 22.31 10.70
CA ARG A 134 -4.49 20.95 11.16
C ARG A 134 -4.09 20.76 12.63
N GLU A 135 -2.93 21.27 13.03
CA GLU A 135 -2.45 21.20 14.41
C GLU A 135 -3.38 21.96 15.38
N ALA A 136 -3.81 23.17 15.00
CA ALA A 136 -4.74 23.96 15.80
C ALA A 136 -6.11 23.26 15.94
N GLU A 137 -6.63 22.67 14.86
CA GLU A 137 -7.87 21.90 14.88
C GLU A 137 -7.75 20.64 15.74
N ALA A 138 -6.62 19.93 15.66
CA ALA A 138 -6.34 18.76 16.48
C ALA A 138 -6.26 19.11 17.98
N ALA A 139 -5.54 20.18 18.33
CA ALA A 139 -5.44 20.66 19.70
C ALA A 139 -6.81 21.10 20.26
N LEU A 140 -7.63 21.79 19.44
CA LEU A 140 -8.98 22.16 19.84
C LEU A 140 -9.86 20.92 20.06
N LYS A 141 -9.81 19.96 19.13
CA LYS A 141 -10.57 18.71 19.23
C LYS A 141 -10.21 17.93 20.50
N GLU A 142 -8.92 17.77 20.79
CA GLU A 142 -8.46 17.10 22.01
C GLU A 142 -8.95 17.83 23.27
N ALA A 143 -8.93 19.16 23.28
CA ALA A 143 -9.45 19.95 24.39
C ALA A 143 -10.98 19.80 24.55
N GLU A 144 -11.73 19.77 23.45
CA GLU A 144 -13.19 19.54 23.46
C GLU A 144 -13.56 18.12 23.90
N GLU A 145 -12.77 17.11 23.53
CA GLU A 145 -12.96 15.72 24.00
C GLU A 145 -12.77 15.61 25.52
N LYS A 146 -11.80 16.35 26.09
CA LYS A 146 -11.53 16.34 27.54
C LYS A 146 -12.51 17.19 28.35
N LYS A 147 -12.88 18.38 27.86
CA LYS A 147 -13.65 19.39 28.63
C LYS A 147 -15.12 19.48 28.23
N GLY A 148 -15.49 18.87 27.11
CA GLY A 148 -16.77 19.05 26.45
C GLY A 148 -16.74 20.17 25.42
N LYS A 149 -17.57 20.02 24.39
CA LYS A 149 -17.70 20.97 23.29
C LYS A 149 -18.04 22.38 23.78
N GLY A 150 -17.38 23.40 23.24
CA GLY A 150 -17.59 24.79 23.64
C GLY A 150 -16.98 25.18 25.00
N LYS A 151 -16.28 24.26 25.67
CA LYS A 151 -15.63 24.50 26.98
C LYS A 151 -14.10 24.46 26.90
N ALA A 152 -13.54 24.36 25.69
CA ALA A 152 -12.11 24.50 25.48
C ALA A 152 -11.66 25.95 25.72
N ASP A 153 -10.35 26.16 25.85
CA ASP A 153 -9.79 27.50 26.05
C ASP A 153 -10.11 28.40 24.85
N THR A 154 -10.59 29.61 25.12
CA THR A 154 -10.81 30.67 24.12
C THR A 154 -9.59 30.90 23.22
N ALA A 155 -8.36 30.70 23.74
CA ALA A 155 -7.14 30.80 22.96
C ALA A 155 -7.06 29.75 21.83
N LEU A 156 -7.58 28.54 22.04
CA LEU A 156 -7.58 27.48 21.03
C LEU A 156 -8.56 27.78 19.89
N TYR A 157 -9.74 28.31 20.21
CA TYR A 157 -10.68 28.79 19.18
C TYR A 157 -10.09 29.93 18.36
N LYS A 158 -9.40 30.87 19.02
CA LYS A 158 -8.69 31.95 18.33
C LYS A 158 -7.58 31.40 17.43
N ALA A 159 -6.78 30.46 17.90
CA ALA A 159 -5.71 29.84 17.12
C ALA A 159 -6.25 29.16 15.83
N VAL A 160 -7.35 28.41 15.94
CA VAL A 160 -8.02 27.83 14.76
C VAL A 160 -8.51 28.91 13.81
N SER A 161 -9.10 29.99 14.32
CA SER A 161 -9.59 31.11 13.50
C SER A 161 -8.45 31.81 12.75
N ASP A 162 -7.37 32.15 13.44
CA ASP A 162 -6.20 32.83 12.87
C ASP A 162 -5.50 31.95 11.82
N ALA A 163 -5.31 30.66 12.12
CA ALA A 163 -4.73 29.69 11.19
C ALA A 163 -5.62 29.49 9.95
N THR A 164 -6.94 29.41 10.14
CA THR A 164 -7.92 29.29 9.04
C THR A 164 -7.84 30.51 8.12
N TYR A 165 -7.78 31.71 8.70
CA TYR A 165 -7.68 32.95 7.93
C TYR A 165 -6.40 32.98 7.10
N ARG A 166 -5.25 32.69 7.72
CA ARG A 166 -3.95 32.68 7.05
C ARG A 166 -3.90 31.65 5.91
N TYR A 167 -4.38 30.43 6.15
CA TYR A 167 -4.44 29.38 5.14
C TYR A 167 -5.32 29.80 3.95
N LYS A 168 -6.52 30.34 4.20
CA LYS A 168 -7.42 30.81 3.14
C LYS A 168 -6.82 31.94 2.31
N GLN A 169 -6.14 32.89 2.95
CA GLN A 169 -5.48 34.00 2.25
C GLN A 169 -4.40 33.50 1.28
N LEU A 170 -3.55 32.57 1.74
CA LEU A 170 -2.49 31.99 0.92
C LEU A 170 -3.06 31.10 -0.19
N LEU A 171 -4.11 30.34 0.11
CA LEU A 171 -4.79 29.49 -0.86
C LEU A 171 -5.44 30.32 -1.98
N ALA A 172 -6.03 31.47 -1.66
CA ALA A 172 -6.59 32.37 -2.65
C ALA A 172 -5.51 32.88 -3.61
N LYS A 173 -4.39 33.39 -3.07
CA LYS A 173 -3.24 33.83 -3.88
C LYS A 173 -2.69 32.74 -4.78
N PHE A 174 -2.58 31.51 -4.29
CA PHE A 174 -2.10 30.37 -5.07
C PHE A 174 -3.06 29.93 -6.19
N LYS A 175 -4.37 30.23 -6.07
CA LYS A 175 -5.33 29.93 -7.14
C LYS A 175 -5.27 30.95 -8.28
N GLU A 176 -4.68 32.12 -8.04
CA GLU A 176 -4.51 33.19 -9.02
C GLU A 176 -3.25 33.00 -9.89
N THR A 177 -2.35 32.08 -9.51
CA THR A 177 -1.14 31.66 -10.24
C THR A 177 -1.36 30.41 -11.09
#